data_AF-X1PFU2-F1
#
_entry.id   AF-X1PFU2-F1
#
_cell.length_a   1.000
_cell.length_b   1.000
_cell.length_c   1.000
_cell.angle_alpha   90.00
_cell.angle_beta   90.00
_cell.angle_gamma   90.00
#
_symmetry.space_group_name_H-M   'P 1'
#
loop_
_entity.id
_entity.type
_entity.pdbx_description
1 polymer ?
#
loop_
_entity_poly.entity_id
_entity_poly.type
_entity_poly.pdbx_seq_one_letter_code
_entity_poly.pdbx_strand_id
1 'polypeptide(L)'
;MQLLVIGCGQCGGRIADEFVRQNIQARAQRGIDIITGALAVNTDTADLSGLSYIKPDYQHRILVGGQRTRGHGVGKVNELGAEVAREDGDKVLEGIRGAERFTET
;
A
#
# COMPACT_ATOMS: atom_id res chain seq x y z
N MET A 1 -8.27 -14.19 12.42
CA MET A 1 -8.10 -12.73 12.32
C MET A 1 -7.61 -12.43 10.92
N GLN A 2 -8.27 -11.54 10.19
CA GLN A 2 -7.88 -11.11 8.85
C GLN A 2 -7.39 -9.67 8.94
N LEU A 3 -6.31 -9.33 8.23
CA LEU A 3 -5.65 -8.03 8.33
C LEU A 3 -5.83 -7.22 7.04
N LEU A 4 -6.05 -5.93 7.16
CA LEU A 4 -5.76 -5.00 6.07
C LEU A 4 -4.30 -4.53 6.24
N VAL A 5 -3.46 -4.76 5.23
CA VAL A 5 -2.04 -4.40 5.29
C VAL A 5 -1.78 -3.12 4.49
N ILE A 6 -1.18 -2.11 5.12
CA ILE A 6 -0.82 -0.85 4.46
C ILE A 6 0.69 -0.65 4.61
N GLY A 7 1.41 -0.81 3.50
CA GLY A 7 2.85 -0.61 3.44
C GLY A 7 3.20 0.84 3.11
N CYS A 8 3.87 1.56 4.02
CA CYS A 8 4.32 2.93 3.79
C CYS A 8 5.80 2.99 3.42
N GLY A 9 6.12 3.73 2.36
CA GLY A 9 7.48 3.86 1.82
C GLY A 9 8.00 2.58 1.17
N GLN A 10 9.26 2.60 0.72
CA GLN A 10 9.86 1.48 -0.03
C GLN A 10 9.83 0.16 0.75
N CYS A 11 10.30 0.20 2.00
CA CYS A 11 10.39 -1.00 2.84
C CYS A 11 8.99 -1.53 3.19
N GLY A 12 8.10 -0.65 3.66
CA GLY A 12 6.72 -1.04 3.99
C GLY A 12 5.98 -1.61 2.79
N GLY A 13 6.14 -1.00 1.61
CA GLY A 13 5.56 -1.50 0.36
C GLY A 13 6.02 -2.91 0.01
N ARG A 14 7.32 -3.22 0.14
CA ARG A 14 7.85 -4.58 -0.09
C ARG A 14 7.34 -5.60 0.93
N ILE A 15 7.20 -5.21 2.19
CA ILE A 15 6.63 -6.10 3.22
C ILE A 15 5.16 -6.38 2.90
N ALA A 16 4.38 -5.36 2.56
CA ALA A 16 2.97 -5.51 2.18
C ALA A 16 2.82 -6.40 0.93
N ASP A 17 3.73 -6.26 -0.04
CA ASP A 17 3.77 -7.09 -1.25
C ASP A 17 3.98 -8.58 -0.93
N GLU A 18 4.87 -8.85 0.04
CA GLU A 18 5.10 -10.20 0.53
C GLU A 18 3.89 -10.78 1.29
N PHE A 19 3.14 -9.94 2.01
CA PHE A 19 1.85 -10.37 2.60
C PHE A 19 0.84 -10.83 1.53
N VAL A 20 0.78 -10.17 0.37
CA VAL A 20 -0.06 -10.62 -0.75
C VAL A 20 0.42 -11.97 -1.27
N ARG A 21 1.73 -12.15 -1.44
CA ARG A 21 2.31 -13.45 -1.84
C ARG A 21 1.94 -14.56 -0.86
N GLN A 22 2.07 -14.30 0.44
CA GLN A 22 1.71 -15.25 1.48
C GLN A 22 0.21 -15.57 1.48
N ASN A 23 -0.65 -14.57 1.23
CA ASN A 23 -2.09 -14.78 1.13
C ASN A 23 -2.46 -15.68 -0.05
N ILE A 24 -1.81 -15.50 -1.21
CA ILE A 24 -1.98 -16.38 -2.37
C ILE A 24 -1.62 -17.83 -2.01
N GLN A 25 -0.50 -18.03 -1.31
CA GLN A 25 -0.07 -19.35 -0.86
C GLN A 25 -1.02 -19.96 0.17
N ALA A 26 -1.47 -19.17 1.16
CA ALA A 26 -2.40 -19.61 2.19
C ALA A 26 -3.74 -20.04 1.59
N ARG A 27 -4.26 -19.29 0.62
CA ARG A 27 -5.49 -19.63 -0.10
C ARG A 27 -5.30 -20.92 -0.90
N ALA A 28 -4.19 -21.07 -1.64
CA ALA A 28 -3.92 -22.25 -2.46
C ALA A 28 -3.70 -23.53 -1.63
N GLN A 29 -2.99 -23.44 -0.51
CA GLN A 29 -2.58 -24.59 0.29
C GLN A 29 -3.57 -24.96 1.39
N ARG A 30 -4.31 -23.98 1.91
CA ARG A 30 -5.13 -24.13 3.13
C ARG A 30 -6.56 -23.60 2.97
N GLY A 31 -6.91 -22.99 1.84
CA GLY A 31 -8.26 -22.47 1.59
C GLY A 31 -8.64 -21.29 2.49
N ILE A 32 -7.66 -20.56 3.04
CA ILE A 32 -7.89 -19.43 3.96
C ILE A 32 -7.31 -18.13 3.41
N ASP A 33 -7.98 -17.01 3.74
CA ASP A 33 -7.46 -15.66 3.54
C ASP A 33 -6.87 -15.15 4.87
N ILE A 34 -5.62 -14.71 4.83
CA ILE A 34 -4.90 -14.11 5.97
C ILE A 34 -4.94 -12.57 5.95
N ILE A 35 -5.18 -11.98 4.78
CA ILE A 35 -5.42 -10.54 4.61
C ILE A 35 -6.75 -10.29 3.89
N THR A 36 -7.40 -9.19 4.21
CA THR A 36 -8.58 -8.68 3.48
C THR A 36 -8.19 -7.82 2.28
N GLY A 37 -6.99 -7.25 2.32
CA GLY A 37 -6.43 -6.43 1.26
C GLY A 37 -5.00 -5.98 1.59
N ALA A 38 -4.33 -5.43 0.58
CA ALA A 38 -3.03 -4.79 0.75
C ALA A 38 -2.95 -3.51 -0.08
N LEU A 39 -2.40 -2.46 0.53
CA LEU A 39 -2.11 -1.18 -0.10
C LEU A 39 -0.61 -0.89 0.05
N ALA A 40 -0.01 -0.27 -0.96
CA ALA A 40 1.32 0.31 -0.91
C ALA A 40 1.22 1.81 -1.11
N VAL A 41 1.74 2.60 -0.17
CA VAL A 41 1.71 4.06 -0.19
C VAL A 41 3.14 4.56 -0.25
N ASN A 42 3.48 5.35 -1.27
CA ASN A 42 4.82 5.90 -1.40
C ASN A 42 4.81 7.26 -2.12
N THR A 43 5.95 7.94 -2.06
CA THR A 43 6.22 9.23 -2.73
C THR A 43 7.08 9.08 -3.98
N ASP A 44 7.48 7.84 -4.27
CA ASP A 44 8.35 7.44 -5.38
C ASP A 44 7.60 6.45 -6.29
N THR A 45 7.50 6.80 -7.58
CA THR A 45 6.79 6.00 -8.58
C THR A 45 7.56 4.74 -8.97
N ALA A 46 8.89 4.78 -8.96
CA ALA A 46 9.73 3.63 -9.29
C ALA A 46 9.66 2.55 -8.21
N ASP A 47 9.59 2.96 -6.94
CA ASP A 47 9.37 2.02 -5.84
C ASP A 47 8.00 1.33 -5.95
N LEU A 48 6.95 2.07 -6.28
CA LEU A 48 5.61 1.49 -6.45
C LEU A 48 5.54 0.57 -7.67
N SER A 49 6.12 0.95 -8.80
CA SER A 49 6.12 0.11 -10.00
C SER A 49 6.93 -1.18 -9.80
N GLY A 50 7.95 -1.15 -8.94
CA GLY A 50 8.79 -2.31 -8.60
C GLY A 50 8.13 -3.41 -7.76
N LEU A 51 6.90 -3.24 -7.28
CA LEU A 51 6.17 -4.28 -6.54
C LEU A 51 5.66 -5.38 -7.47
N SER A 52 5.59 -6.61 -6.97
CA SER A 52 5.31 -7.81 -7.78
C SER A 52 3.88 -8.34 -7.63
N TYR A 53 3.28 -8.24 -6.44
CA TYR A 53 2.05 -8.96 -6.09
C TYR A 53 0.85 -8.05 -5.80
N ILE A 54 1.05 -6.90 -5.18
CA ILE A 54 0.02 -5.86 -5.03
C ILE A 54 -0.41 -5.41 -6.43
N LYS A 55 -1.70 -5.26 -6.70
CA LYS A 55 -2.20 -4.91 -8.05
C LYS A 55 -1.59 -3.59 -8.54
N PRO A 56 -1.15 -3.50 -9.81
CA PRO A 56 -0.51 -2.31 -10.37
C PRO A 56 -1.53 -1.25 -10.80
N ASP A 57 -2.43 -0.87 -9.89
CA ASP A 57 -3.42 0.18 -10.08
C ASP A 57 -3.30 1.25 -8.99
N TYR A 58 -3.90 2.41 -9.23
CA TYR A 58 -3.82 3.57 -8.33
C TYR A 58 -4.62 3.38 -7.03
N GLN A 59 -5.51 2.39 -6.95
CA GLN A 59 -6.31 2.10 -5.77
C GLN A 59 -5.51 1.26 -4.76
N HIS A 60 -4.56 0.44 -5.23
CA HIS A 60 -3.70 -0.40 -4.38
C HIS A 60 -2.27 0.11 -4.26
N ARG A 61 -1.73 0.79 -5.28
CA ARG A 61 -0.39 1.42 -5.28
C ARG A 61 -0.54 2.94 -5.35
N ILE A 62 -0.59 3.55 -4.18
CA ILE A 62 -1.02 4.93 -3.99
C ILE A 62 0.20 5.85 -3.96
N LEU A 63 0.32 6.68 -4.99
CA LEU A 63 1.30 7.77 -5.03
C LEU A 63 0.77 8.97 -4.25
N VAL A 64 1.48 9.33 -3.18
CA VAL A 64 1.26 10.55 -2.41
C VAL A 64 2.35 11.59 -2.69
N GLY A 65 2.01 12.87 -2.62
CA GLY A 65 2.95 13.97 -2.79
C GLY A 65 3.43 14.17 -4.22
N GLY A 66 2.71 13.65 -5.22
CA GLY A 66 3.11 13.75 -6.63
C GLY A 66 3.40 15.19 -7.08
N GLN A 67 2.68 16.19 -6.55
CA GLN A 67 2.92 17.61 -6.84
C GLN A 67 4.21 18.15 -6.19
N ARG A 68 4.63 17.57 -5.06
CA ARG A 68 5.80 18.00 -4.28
C ARG A 68 7.07 17.29 -4.75
N THR A 69 6.99 15.97 -5.00
CA THR A 69 8.15 15.12 -5.29
C THR A 69 8.30 14.78 -6.77
N ARG A 70 7.28 15.05 -7.59
CA ARG A 70 7.19 14.56 -8.98
C ARG A 70 7.42 13.04 -9.10
N GLY A 71 7.13 12.28 -8.04
CA GLY A 71 7.33 10.84 -7.99
C GLY A 71 8.78 10.37 -7.78
N HIS A 72 9.68 11.22 -7.25
CA HIS A 72 11.08 10.88 -6.97
C HIS A 72 11.39 10.66 -5.47
N GLY A 73 10.35 10.57 -4.64
CA GLY A 73 10.50 10.44 -3.19
C GLY A 73 10.79 11.75 -2.45
N VAL A 74 10.79 11.67 -1.11
CA VAL A 74 11.09 12.80 -0.20
C VAL A 74 12.54 12.84 0.28
N GLY A 75 13.42 12.01 -0.30
CA GLY A 75 14.86 12.06 0.00
C GLY A 75 15.24 11.81 1.47
N LYS A 76 14.48 10.96 2.18
CA LYS A 76 14.63 10.66 3.62
C LYS A 76 14.34 11.86 4.56
N VAL A 77 13.72 12.92 4.06
CA VAL A 77 13.22 14.02 4.89
C VAL A 77 11.87 13.62 5.48
N ASN A 78 11.89 13.19 6.74
CA ASN A 78 10.72 12.62 7.42
C ASN A 78 9.58 13.65 7.56
N GLU A 79 9.93 14.90 7.83
CA GLU A 79 8.97 16.00 7.99
C GLU A 79 8.18 16.22 6.70
N LEU A 80 8.86 16.23 5.55
CA LEU A 80 8.22 16.33 4.23
C LEU A 80 7.35 15.10 3.94
N GLY A 81 7.79 13.90 4.34
CA GLY A 81 6.97 12.69 4.24
C GLY A 81 5.68 12.77 5.05
N ALA A 82 5.76 13.32 6.27
CA ALA A 82 4.60 13.52 7.13
C ALA A 82 3.64 14.59 6.59
N GLU A 83 4.17 15.69 6.05
CA GLU A 83 3.36 16.72 5.37
C GLU A 83 2.60 16.14 4.18
N VAL A 84 3.30 15.45 3.28
CA VAL A 84 2.70 14.82 2.11
C VAL A 84 1.63 13.80 2.50
N ALA A 85 1.89 12.96 3.49
CA ALA A 85 0.92 11.98 3.96
C ALA A 85 -0.34 12.63 4.57
N ARG A 86 -0.20 13.82 5.18
CA ARG A 86 -1.32 14.61 5.70
C ARG A 86 -2.11 15.25 4.56
N GLU A 87 -1.44 15.79 3.55
CA GLU A 87 -2.07 16.45 2.39
C GLU A 87 -2.86 15.47 1.52
N ASP A 88 -2.30 14.29 1.24
CA ASP A 88 -2.85 13.28 0.34
C ASP A 88 -3.48 12.07 1.08
N GLY A 89 -3.84 12.25 2.36
CA GLY A 89 -4.37 11.17 3.19
C GLY A 89 -5.73 10.64 2.71
N ASP A 90 -6.51 11.47 2.03
CA ASP A 90 -7.78 11.12 1.39
C ASP A 90 -7.63 10.00 0.35
N LYS A 91 -6.55 10.01 -0.44
CA LYS A 91 -6.23 8.94 -1.41
C LYS A 91 -6.05 7.59 -0.73
N VAL A 92 -5.39 7.58 0.42
CA VAL A 92 -5.20 6.35 1.21
C VAL A 92 -6.53 5.86 1.77
N LEU A 93 -7.37 6.78 2.27
CA LEU A 93 -8.71 6.44 2.76
C LEU A 93 -9.61 5.86 1.66
N GLU A 94 -9.50 6.35 0.42
CA GLU A 94 -10.20 5.77 -0.73
C GLU A 94 -9.77 4.32 -0.97
N GLY A 95 -8.47 4.04 -0.98
CA GLY A 95 -7.95 2.67 -1.09
C GLY A 95 -8.43 1.75 0.04
N ILE A 96 -8.50 2.26 1.28
CA ILE A 96 -9.02 1.50 2.43
C ILE A 96 -10.50 1.14 2.23
N ARG A 97 -11.33 2.07 1.73
CA ARG A 97 -12.75 1.83 1.48
C ARG A 97 -12.99 0.80 0.38
N GLY A 98 -12.03 0.63 -0.54
CA GLY A 98 -12.05 -0.41 -1.57
C GLY A 98 -11.68 -1.81 -1.06
N ALA A 99 -11.12 -1.95 0.14
CA ALA A 99 -10.76 -3.25 0.70
C ALA A 99 -12.02 -4.03 1.09
N GLU A 100 -12.14 -5.26 0.57
CA GLU A 100 -13.26 -6.15 0.87
C GLU A 100 -13.37 -6.40 2.38
N ARG A 101 -14.60 -6.46 2.90
CA ARG A 101 -14.92 -6.90 4.28
C ARG A 101 -14.31 -6.05 5.41
N PHE A 102 -13.88 -4.82 5.14
CA PHE A 102 -13.40 -3.92 6.20
C PHE A 102 -14.46 -3.63 7.30
N THR A 103 -15.75 -3.66 6.94
CA THR A 103 -16.86 -3.38 7.85
C THR A 103 -17.51 -4.61 8.46
N GLU A 104 -17.09 -5.82 8.10
CA GLU A 104 -17.64 -7.06 8.65
C GLU A 104 -16.86 -7.40 9.94
N THR A 105 -17.30 -6.83 11.07
CA THR A 105 -16.86 -7.21 12.42
C THR A 105 -18.06 -7.60 13.27
#